data_AF-A0A8J4PT64-F1
#
_entry.id   AF-A0A8J4PT64-F1
#
_cell.length_a   1.000
_cell.length_b   1.000
_cell.length_c   1.000
_cell.angle_alpha   90.00
_cell.angle_beta   90.00
_cell.angle_gamma   90.00
#
_symmetry.space_group_name_H-M   'P 1'
#
loop_
_entity.id
_entity.type
_entity.pdbx_description
1 polymer ?
#
loop_
_entity_poly.entity_id
_entity_poly.type
_entity_poly.pdbx_seq_one_letter_code
_entity_poly.pdbx_strand_id
1 'polypeptide(L)'
;MQEISDEKKFNTMRERILQEIVETERTYTLSLMRILDIYIEPIKNKSLLKENDRNTLFANICNIQSMHYQLFQEIASNFNSFMWSKNIELIPHGNDSNIEKKEITSLESSRIITEVFEKYITGFDEYKIYCLNYETALKTLEKQRNNNTNFSKFLLATKDEARDSGLDLNYYLILPIARIPRYILLFRDLLKYNKESEENVKIIEKLIQRLSEQTRDINEAQQAKSQQENLENQPTILNRVKHCLGFNNN
;
A
#
# COMPACT_ATOMS: atom_id res chain seq x y z
N MET A 1 -3.81 40.67 -14.21
CA MET A 1 -2.72 39.87 -14.84
C MET A 1 -2.00 38.98 -13.84
N GLN A 2 -1.64 39.46 -12.65
CA GLN A 2 -1.01 38.63 -11.59
C GLN A 2 -1.95 37.51 -11.08
N GLU A 3 -3.20 37.83 -10.72
CA GLU A 3 -4.17 36.84 -10.21
C GLU A 3 -4.50 35.71 -11.20
N ILE A 4 -4.67 36.03 -12.49
CA ILE A 4 -4.90 35.04 -13.57
C ILE A 4 -3.66 34.14 -13.76
N SER A 5 -2.46 34.66 -13.53
CA SER A 5 -1.22 33.89 -13.57
C SER A 5 -1.10 32.93 -12.38
N ASP A 6 -1.55 33.35 -11.20
CA ASP A 6 -1.52 32.53 -9.98
C ASP A 6 -2.60 31.43 -10.01
N GLU A 7 -3.80 31.72 -10.50
CA GLU A 7 -4.88 30.73 -10.68
C GLU A 7 -4.47 29.63 -11.68
N LYS A 8 -3.89 30.02 -12.82
CA LYS A 8 -3.37 29.06 -13.81
C LYS A 8 -2.29 28.16 -13.20
N LYS A 9 -1.39 28.73 -12.38
CA LYS A 9 -0.36 27.97 -11.68
C LYS A 9 -0.97 26.99 -10.67
N PHE A 10 -1.98 27.39 -9.90
CA PHE A 10 -2.67 26.54 -8.94
C PHE A 10 -3.34 25.35 -9.64
N ASN A 11 -4.05 25.61 -10.74
CA ASN A 11 -4.69 24.56 -11.55
C ASN A 11 -3.66 23.55 -12.07
N THR A 12 -2.54 24.00 -12.65
CA THR A 12 -1.48 23.10 -13.13
C THR A 12 -0.83 22.29 -12.01
N MET A 13 -0.60 22.87 -10.83
CA MET A 13 -0.02 22.13 -9.71
C MET A 13 -1.00 21.10 -9.15
N ARG A 14 -2.28 21.46 -9.02
CA ARG A 14 -3.35 20.53 -8.63
C ARG A 14 -3.43 19.35 -9.59
N GLU A 15 -3.45 19.61 -10.90
CA GLU A 15 -3.47 18.56 -11.93
C GLU A 15 -2.29 17.60 -11.81
N ARG A 16 -1.08 18.10 -11.62
CA ARG A 16 0.12 17.26 -11.45
C ARG A 16 0.01 16.35 -10.24
N ILE A 17 -0.44 16.88 -9.10
CA ILE A 17 -0.59 16.10 -7.86
C ILE A 17 -1.67 15.04 -8.04
N LEU A 18 -2.80 15.39 -8.66
CA LEU A 18 -3.88 14.42 -8.93
C LEU A 18 -3.41 13.32 -9.90
N GLN A 19 -2.70 13.67 -10.97
CA GLN A 19 -2.09 12.69 -11.88
C GLN A 19 -1.13 11.76 -11.14
N GLU A 20 -0.30 12.30 -10.26
CA GLU A 20 0.62 11.51 -9.44
C GLU A 20 -0.12 10.56 -8.49
N ILE A 21 -1.20 11.00 -7.84
CA ILE A 21 -2.05 10.13 -7.02
C ILE A 21 -2.56 8.97 -7.85
N VAL A 22 -3.20 9.24 -9.00
CA VAL A 22 -3.84 8.21 -9.82
C VAL A 22 -2.82 7.24 -10.43
N GLU A 23 -1.74 7.78 -11.01
CA GLU A 23 -0.74 6.96 -11.69
C GLU A 23 0.05 6.08 -10.71
N THR A 24 0.38 6.62 -9.54
CA THR A 24 1.03 5.81 -8.50
C THR A 24 0.05 4.83 -7.86
N GLU A 25 -1.25 5.12 -7.82
CA GLU A 25 -2.29 4.17 -7.37
C GLU A 25 -2.39 2.98 -8.32
N ARG A 26 -2.48 3.27 -9.62
CA ARG A 26 -2.48 2.26 -10.69
C ARG A 26 -1.26 1.35 -10.55
N THR A 27 -0.07 1.95 -10.44
CA THR A 27 1.19 1.20 -10.32
C THR A 27 1.24 0.37 -9.05
N TYR A 28 0.77 0.90 -7.93
CA TYR A 28 0.74 0.19 -6.65
C TYR A 28 -0.23 -1.00 -6.70
N THR A 29 -1.46 -0.80 -7.16
CA THR A 29 -2.46 -1.87 -7.31
C THR A 29 -1.98 -2.97 -8.26
N LEU A 30 -1.35 -2.61 -9.39
CA LEU A 30 -0.75 -3.59 -10.30
C LEU A 30 0.42 -4.35 -9.66
N SER A 31 1.23 -3.69 -8.84
CA SER A 31 2.32 -4.34 -8.11
C SER A 31 1.79 -5.32 -7.07
N LEU A 32 0.70 -4.97 -6.38
CA LEU A 32 0.02 -5.89 -5.46
C LEU A 32 -0.67 -7.06 -6.20
N MET A 33 -1.18 -6.84 -7.41
CA MET A 33 -1.70 -7.93 -8.25
C MET A 33 -0.57 -8.89 -8.66
N ARG A 34 0.60 -8.34 -9.02
CA ARG A 34 1.77 -9.15 -9.38
C ARG A 34 2.22 -10.06 -8.24
N ILE A 35 2.24 -9.61 -6.98
CA ILE A 35 2.59 -10.51 -5.87
C ILE A 35 1.61 -11.67 -5.74
N LEU A 36 0.32 -11.45 -6.02
CA LEU A 36 -0.70 -12.51 -6.02
C LEU A 36 -0.42 -13.54 -7.12
N ASP A 37 -0.29 -13.07 -8.36
CA ASP A 37 -0.18 -13.93 -9.54
C ASP A 37 1.15 -14.66 -9.64
N ILE A 38 2.25 -13.98 -9.28
CA ILE A 38 3.61 -14.48 -9.49
C ILE A 38 4.11 -15.29 -8.30
N TYR A 39 3.66 -14.95 -7.08
CA TYR A 39 4.13 -15.61 -5.86
C TYR A 39 3.02 -16.40 -5.17
N ILE A 40 1.93 -15.75 -4.73
CA ILE A 40 0.95 -16.38 -3.82
C ILE A 40 0.25 -17.57 -4.47
N GLU A 41 -0.32 -17.38 -5.66
CA GLU A 41 -1.04 -18.44 -6.37
C GLU A 41 -0.12 -19.62 -6.76
N PRO A 42 1.08 -19.41 -7.35
CA PRO A 42 2.01 -20.49 -7.62
C PRO A 42 2.48 -21.22 -6.36
N ILE A 43 2.76 -20.51 -5.26
CA ILE A 43 3.15 -21.11 -3.98
C ILE A 43 2.04 -22.01 -3.44
N LYS A 44 0.79 -21.58 -3.55
CA LYS A 44 -0.38 -22.35 -3.13
C LYS A 44 -0.59 -23.58 -4.02
N ASN A 45 -0.62 -23.40 -5.33
CA ASN A 45 -0.90 -24.46 -6.30
C ASN A 45 0.19 -25.53 -6.32
N LYS A 46 1.47 -25.14 -6.23
CA LYS A 46 2.60 -26.07 -6.15
C LYS A 46 2.87 -26.56 -4.72
N SER A 47 2.06 -26.14 -3.74
CA SER A 47 2.22 -26.48 -2.32
C SER A 47 3.64 -26.25 -1.79
N LEU A 48 4.28 -25.15 -2.22
CA LEU A 48 5.68 -24.86 -1.90
C LEU A 48 5.88 -24.51 -0.43
N LEU A 49 4.83 -24.01 0.23
CA LEU A 49 4.80 -23.64 1.64
C LEU A 49 3.56 -24.22 2.31
N LYS A 50 3.68 -24.55 3.60
CA LYS A 50 2.54 -24.93 4.45
C LYS A 50 1.61 -23.74 4.65
N GLU A 51 0.35 -23.99 4.96
CA GLU A 51 -0.66 -22.95 5.15
C GLU A 51 -0.27 -21.92 6.21
N ASN A 52 0.22 -22.35 7.37
CA ASN A 52 0.68 -21.44 8.42
C ASN A 52 1.81 -20.52 7.92
N ASP A 53 2.80 -21.06 7.23
CA ASP A 53 3.91 -20.27 6.68
C ASP A 53 3.43 -19.29 5.61
N ARG A 54 2.45 -19.66 4.77
CA ARG A 54 1.85 -18.76 3.77
C ARG A 54 1.07 -17.63 4.45
N ASN A 55 0.25 -17.96 5.44
CA ASN A 55 -0.56 -16.99 6.17
C ASN A 55 0.34 -15.99 6.92
N THR A 56 1.45 -16.46 7.49
CA THR A 56 2.45 -15.57 8.10
C THR A 56 3.23 -14.77 7.06
N LEU A 57 3.60 -15.35 5.91
CA LEU A 57 4.39 -14.65 4.90
C LEU A 57 3.61 -13.52 4.20
N PHE A 58 2.33 -13.73 3.94
CA PHE A 58 1.52 -12.80 3.15
C PHE A 58 0.48 -12.03 3.97
N ALA A 59 0.25 -12.41 5.23
CA ALA A 59 -0.72 -11.77 6.12
C ALA A 59 -2.08 -11.55 5.42
N ASN A 60 -2.62 -10.34 5.54
CA ASN A 60 -3.83 -9.86 4.89
C ASN A 60 -3.55 -9.04 3.61
N ILE A 61 -2.44 -9.29 2.90
CA ILE A 61 -2.11 -8.52 1.68
C ILE A 61 -3.21 -8.59 0.61
N CYS A 62 -3.97 -9.69 0.55
CA CYS A 62 -5.12 -9.83 -0.35
C CYS A 62 -6.24 -8.82 -0.01
N ASN A 63 -6.47 -8.53 1.27
CA ASN A 63 -7.46 -7.54 1.69
C ASN A 63 -7.02 -6.14 1.26
N ILE A 64 -5.74 -5.82 1.47
CA ILE A 64 -5.14 -4.55 1.04
C ILE A 64 -5.26 -4.41 -0.48
N GLN A 65 -4.87 -5.44 -1.24
CA GLN A 65 -4.96 -5.42 -2.70
C GLN A 65 -6.41 -5.23 -3.18
N SER A 66 -7.37 -5.95 -2.59
CA SER A 66 -8.79 -5.83 -2.95
C SER A 66 -9.31 -4.42 -2.69
N MET A 67 -8.99 -3.84 -1.54
CA MET A 67 -9.38 -2.47 -1.18
C MET A 67 -8.78 -1.45 -2.17
N HIS A 68 -7.48 -1.53 -2.46
CA HIS A 68 -6.82 -0.63 -3.41
C HIS A 68 -7.31 -0.82 -4.86
N TYR A 69 -7.67 -2.04 -5.24
CA TYR A 69 -8.27 -2.32 -6.54
C TYR A 69 -9.65 -1.67 -6.68
N GLN A 70 -10.48 -1.72 -5.63
CA GLN A 70 -11.78 -1.04 -5.61
C GLN A 70 -11.62 0.49 -5.61
N LEU A 71 -10.75 1.02 -4.75
CA LEU A 71 -10.39 2.44 -4.70
C LEU A 71 -9.94 2.93 -6.09
N PHE A 72 -9.01 2.22 -6.73
CA PHE A 72 -8.52 2.58 -8.05
C PHE A 72 -9.61 2.52 -9.11
N GLN A 73 -10.49 1.52 -9.11
CA GLN A 73 -11.60 1.45 -10.06
C GLN A 73 -12.57 2.62 -9.92
N GLU A 74 -12.88 3.03 -8.68
CA GLU A 74 -13.78 4.16 -8.44
C GLU A 74 -13.12 5.48 -8.83
N ILE A 75 -11.82 5.65 -8.54
CA ILE A 75 -11.02 6.76 -9.07
C ILE A 75 -11.06 6.74 -10.59
N ALA A 76 -10.72 5.63 -11.25
CA ALA A 76 -10.65 5.52 -12.70
C ALA A 76 -12.00 5.78 -13.39
N SER A 77 -13.10 5.29 -12.80
CA SER A 77 -14.46 5.50 -13.32
C SER A 77 -14.85 6.97 -13.29
N ASN A 78 -14.48 7.67 -12.22
CA ASN A 78 -14.70 9.11 -12.09
C ASN A 78 -13.67 9.95 -12.87
N PHE A 79 -12.48 9.39 -13.10
CA PHE A 79 -11.36 10.02 -13.77
C PHE A 79 -11.46 9.92 -15.30
N ASN A 80 -12.12 8.89 -15.85
CA ASN A 80 -12.40 8.78 -17.29
C ASN A 80 -13.33 9.88 -17.82
N SER A 81 -13.99 10.64 -16.94
CA SER A 81 -14.69 11.87 -17.30
C SER A 81 -13.71 13.02 -17.67
N PHE A 82 -12.45 12.92 -17.21
CA PHE A 82 -11.36 13.87 -17.38
C PHE A 82 -10.22 13.21 -18.18
N MET A 83 -10.22 13.34 -19.51
CA MET A 83 -9.11 12.87 -20.35
C MET A 83 -7.85 13.71 -20.10
N TRP A 84 -7.06 13.35 -19.10
CA TRP A 84 -5.69 13.83 -18.88
C TRP A 84 -4.76 13.28 -19.98
N SER A 85 -4.81 13.94 -21.14
CA SER A 85 -3.83 13.96 -22.24
C SER A 85 -3.39 12.63 -22.87
N LYS A 86 -3.83 12.39 -24.11
CA LYS A 86 -3.12 11.80 -25.28
C LYS A 86 -2.25 10.52 -25.16
N ASN A 87 -1.91 9.98 -24.00
CA ASN A 87 -0.84 8.98 -23.86
C ASN A 87 -1.16 7.80 -22.92
N ILE A 88 -2.44 7.50 -22.67
CA ILE A 88 -2.82 6.23 -22.05
C ILE A 88 -3.77 5.52 -23.00
N GLU A 89 -3.22 4.56 -23.75
CA GLU A 89 -4.01 3.63 -24.55
C GLU A 89 -4.74 2.68 -23.59
N LEU A 90 -6.02 2.94 -23.35
CA LEU A 90 -6.93 1.94 -22.80
C LEU A 90 -7.49 1.09 -23.94
N ILE A 91 -7.57 -0.22 -23.71
CA ILE A 91 -8.14 -1.23 -24.60
C ILE A 91 -9.55 -0.78 -25.03
N PRO A 92 -9.87 -0.76 -26.34
CA PRO A 92 -11.12 -0.19 -26.82
C PRO A 92 -12.30 -1.09 -26.44
N HIS A 93 -13.14 -0.61 -25.54
CA HIS A 93 -14.48 -1.15 -25.33
C HIS A 93 -15.52 -0.22 -25.95
N GLY A 94 -16.08 -0.65 -27.08
CA GLY A 94 -17.41 -0.24 -27.55
C GLY A 94 -17.48 1.15 -28.20
N ASN A 95 -17.80 1.17 -29.49
CA ASN A 95 -18.27 2.36 -30.19
C ASN A 95 -19.64 2.76 -29.62
N ASP A 96 -19.69 3.73 -28.72
CA ASP A 96 -20.90 4.52 -28.52
C ASP A 96 -20.60 6.02 -28.60
N SER A 97 -21.29 6.62 -29.55
CA SER A 97 -21.22 7.99 -30.02
C SER A 97 -21.89 9.00 -29.08
N ASN A 98 -21.33 10.21 -29.02
CA ASN A 98 -21.96 11.45 -28.53
C ASN A 98 -22.26 11.57 -27.02
N ILE A 99 -21.26 11.34 -26.17
CA ILE A 99 -21.26 11.93 -24.82
C ILE A 99 -20.67 13.35 -24.95
N GLU A 100 -21.48 14.38 -24.70
CA GLU A 100 -20.97 15.75 -24.45
C GLU A 100 -19.97 15.67 -23.29
N LYS A 101 -18.67 15.67 -23.60
CA LYS A 101 -17.60 15.69 -22.60
C LYS A 101 -17.62 17.05 -21.92
N LYS A 102 -18.35 17.16 -20.81
CA LYS A 102 -18.29 18.33 -19.93
C LYS A 102 -16.87 18.42 -19.38
N GLU A 103 -16.14 19.48 -19.74
CA GLU A 103 -14.82 19.74 -19.16
C GLU A 103 -14.96 19.93 -17.65
N ILE A 104 -14.48 18.93 -16.89
CA ILE A 104 -14.39 19.00 -15.43
C ILE A 104 -13.15 19.81 -15.07
N THR A 105 -13.26 20.74 -14.13
CA THR A 105 -12.12 21.55 -13.69
C THR A 105 -11.22 20.74 -12.75
N SER A 106 -9.94 21.11 -12.64
CA SER A 106 -9.03 20.43 -11.71
C SER A 106 -9.48 20.54 -10.24
N LEU A 107 -10.20 21.59 -9.87
CA LEU A 107 -10.80 21.74 -8.53
C LEU A 107 -11.88 20.68 -8.29
N GLU A 108 -12.76 20.47 -9.26
CA GLU A 108 -13.79 19.44 -9.19
C GLU A 108 -13.19 18.03 -9.22
N SER A 109 -12.15 17.79 -10.03
CA SER A 109 -11.39 16.53 -9.98
C SER A 109 -10.76 16.28 -8.61
N SER A 110 -10.24 17.33 -7.96
CA SER A 110 -9.71 17.20 -6.62
C SER A 110 -10.79 16.80 -5.62
N ARG A 111 -11.98 17.41 -5.69
CA ARG A 111 -13.12 17.08 -4.84
C ARG A 111 -13.56 15.63 -5.02
N ILE A 112 -13.69 15.18 -6.27
CA ILE A 112 -14.11 13.80 -6.55
C ILE A 112 -13.08 12.80 -6.01
N ILE A 113 -11.78 13.04 -6.23
CA ILE A 113 -10.74 12.14 -5.73
C ILE A 113 -10.74 12.11 -4.20
N THR A 114 -10.84 13.24 -3.51
CA THR A 114 -10.82 13.29 -2.04
C THR A 114 -12.06 12.63 -1.43
N GLU A 115 -13.24 12.80 -2.02
CA GLU A 115 -14.47 12.11 -1.60
C GLU A 115 -14.37 10.59 -1.76
N VAL A 116 -13.78 10.13 -2.87
CA VAL A 116 -13.52 8.71 -3.07
C VAL A 116 -12.56 8.20 -1.99
N PHE A 117 -11.45 8.87 -1.72
CA PHE A 117 -10.56 8.47 -0.62
C PHE A 117 -11.24 8.49 0.75
N GLU A 118 -12.11 9.46 1.01
CA GLU A 118 -12.87 9.53 2.26
C GLU A 118 -13.80 8.33 2.42
N LYS A 119 -14.46 7.89 1.35
CA LYS A 119 -15.31 6.69 1.35
C LYS A 119 -14.52 5.42 1.73
N TYR A 120 -13.27 5.30 1.29
CA TYR A 120 -12.42 4.13 1.52
C TYR A 120 -11.55 4.22 2.79
N ILE A 121 -11.61 5.32 3.54
CA ILE A 121 -10.65 5.60 4.62
C ILE A 121 -10.61 4.53 5.72
N THR A 122 -11.73 3.87 6.01
CA THR A 122 -11.81 2.77 6.99
C THR A 122 -11.11 1.50 6.50
N GLY A 123 -11.06 1.27 5.19
CA GLY A 123 -10.36 0.14 4.60
C GLY A 123 -8.85 0.17 4.85
N PHE A 124 -8.29 1.34 5.17
CA PHE A 124 -6.89 1.44 5.54
C PHE A 124 -6.59 0.73 6.86
N ASP A 125 -7.55 0.48 7.75
CA ASP A 125 -7.31 -0.20 9.04
C ASP A 125 -6.63 -1.58 8.91
N GLU A 126 -6.82 -2.24 7.76
CA GLU A 126 -6.12 -3.47 7.36
C GLU A 126 -4.59 -3.38 7.44
N TYR A 127 -4.02 -2.19 7.22
CA TYR A 127 -2.56 -1.98 7.27
C TYR A 127 -1.97 -2.25 8.65
N LYS A 128 -2.75 -2.10 9.72
CA LYS A 128 -2.25 -2.41 11.08
C LYS A 128 -1.88 -3.88 11.20
N ILE A 129 -2.72 -4.77 10.69
CA ILE A 129 -2.48 -6.22 10.72
C ILE A 129 -1.22 -6.55 9.90
N TYR A 130 -1.13 -5.99 8.69
CA TYR A 130 -0.01 -6.23 7.79
C TYR A 130 1.32 -5.75 8.37
N CYS A 131 1.38 -4.49 8.80
CA CYS A 131 2.61 -3.86 9.32
C CYS A 131 3.12 -4.57 10.58
N LEU A 132 2.22 -4.94 11.51
CA LEU A 132 2.61 -5.66 12.72
C LEU A 132 3.16 -7.06 12.44
N ASN A 133 2.76 -7.69 11.33
CA ASN A 133 3.24 -9.00 10.93
C ASN A 133 4.50 -8.95 10.04
N TYR A 134 4.82 -7.80 9.44
CA TYR A 134 5.87 -7.68 8.41
C TYR A 134 7.23 -8.27 8.81
N GLU A 135 7.73 -7.96 10.01
CA GLU A 135 9.01 -8.53 10.48
C GLU A 135 8.95 -10.06 10.61
N THR A 136 7.81 -10.60 11.07
CA THR A 136 7.58 -12.04 11.19
C THR A 136 7.49 -12.70 9.80
N ALA A 137 6.90 -12.00 8.82
CA ALA A 137 6.89 -12.43 7.43
C ALA A 137 8.30 -12.53 6.85
N LEU A 138 9.17 -11.54 7.08
CA LEU A 138 10.57 -11.57 6.62
C LEU A 138 11.36 -12.71 7.25
N LYS A 139 11.24 -12.91 8.58
CA LYS A 139 11.87 -14.05 9.26
C LYS A 139 11.41 -15.39 8.68
N THR A 140 10.10 -15.51 8.39
CA THR A 140 9.53 -16.71 7.74
C THR A 140 10.08 -16.89 6.33
N LEU A 141 10.17 -15.82 5.55
CA LEU A 141 10.74 -15.83 4.20
C LEU A 141 12.18 -16.36 4.20
N GLU A 142 13.03 -15.81 5.08
CA GLU A 142 14.43 -16.23 5.21
C GLU A 142 14.55 -17.69 5.65
N LYS A 143 13.79 -18.08 6.67
CA LYS A 143 13.75 -19.46 7.15
C LYS A 143 13.37 -20.44 6.03
N GLN A 144 12.34 -20.13 5.25
CA GLN A 144 11.90 -20.99 4.16
C GLN A 144 12.89 -20.98 2.99
N ARG A 145 13.48 -19.83 2.68
CA ARG A 145 14.53 -19.71 1.64
C ARG A 145 15.74 -20.59 1.95
N ASN A 146 16.12 -20.71 3.23
CA ASN A 146 17.29 -21.49 3.64
C ASN A 146 16.99 -22.98 3.83
N ASN A 147 15.79 -23.33 4.31
CA ASN A 147 15.46 -24.70 4.70
C ASN A 147 14.61 -25.48 3.69
N ASN A 148 14.02 -24.80 2.70
CA ASN A 148 13.12 -25.41 1.71
C ASN A 148 13.67 -25.22 0.29
N THR A 149 14.36 -26.25 -0.21
CA THR A 149 15.02 -26.25 -1.52
C THR A 149 14.05 -25.97 -2.68
N ASN A 150 12.82 -26.49 -2.62
CA ASN A 150 11.83 -26.28 -3.69
C ASN A 150 11.36 -24.83 -3.73
N PHE A 151 11.10 -24.24 -2.57
CA PHE A 151 10.74 -22.84 -2.45
C PHE A 151 11.89 -21.92 -2.85
N SER A 152 13.12 -22.23 -2.44
CA SER A 152 14.31 -21.46 -2.83
C SER A 152 14.54 -21.46 -4.35
N LYS A 153 14.45 -22.64 -4.99
CA LYS A 153 14.52 -22.76 -6.46
C LYS A 153 13.42 -21.98 -7.16
N PHE A 154 12.20 -22.02 -6.63
CA PHE A 154 11.09 -21.23 -7.16
C PHE A 154 11.40 -19.73 -7.07
N LEU A 155 11.84 -19.21 -5.93
CA LEU A 155 12.18 -17.79 -5.78
C LEU A 155 13.26 -17.33 -6.78
N LEU A 156 14.27 -18.17 -7.04
CA LEU A 156 15.32 -17.90 -8.03
C LEU A 156 14.75 -17.87 -9.44
N ALA A 157 13.99 -18.90 -9.84
CA ALA A 157 13.38 -18.97 -11.17
C ALA A 157 12.44 -17.79 -11.44
N THR A 158 11.60 -17.44 -10.47
CA THR A 158 10.69 -16.30 -10.57
C THR A 158 11.44 -14.98 -10.74
N LYS A 159 12.57 -14.80 -10.03
CA LYS A 159 13.42 -13.61 -10.18
C LYS A 159 14.05 -13.53 -11.57
N ASP A 160 14.52 -14.67 -12.09
CA ASP A 160 15.15 -14.77 -13.41
C ASP A 160 14.17 -14.59 -14.57
N GLU A 161 12.89 -14.94 -14.38
CA GLU A 161 11.81 -14.71 -15.35
C GLU A 161 11.31 -13.26 -15.35
N ALA A 162 11.37 -12.58 -14.20
CA ALA A 162 10.95 -11.17 -14.04
C ALA A 162 11.94 -10.15 -14.66
N ARG A 163 12.70 -10.54 -15.70
CA ARG A 163 13.87 -9.88 -16.33
C ARG A 163 13.75 -8.36 -16.54
N ASP A 164 12.55 -7.84 -16.75
CA ASP A 164 12.31 -6.41 -17.02
C ASP A 164 12.15 -5.55 -15.75
N SER A 165 11.95 -6.14 -14.57
CA SER A 165 11.73 -5.41 -13.32
C SER A 165 12.84 -5.62 -12.29
N GLY A 166 13.47 -6.80 -12.25
CA GLY A 166 14.54 -7.11 -11.29
C GLY A 166 14.11 -7.12 -9.82
N LEU A 167 12.81 -7.00 -9.55
CA LEU A 167 12.24 -6.88 -8.21
C LEU A 167 12.05 -8.28 -7.61
N ASP A 168 12.55 -8.49 -6.40
CA ASP A 168 12.39 -9.74 -5.67
C ASP A 168 11.15 -9.71 -4.75
N LEU A 169 10.83 -10.84 -4.12
CA LEU A 169 9.67 -10.91 -3.21
C LEU A 169 9.76 -9.91 -2.05
N ASN A 170 10.97 -9.57 -1.58
CA ASN A 170 11.14 -8.58 -0.51
C ASN A 170 10.65 -7.19 -0.95
N TYR A 171 10.91 -6.81 -2.19
CA TYR A 171 10.43 -5.55 -2.75
C TYR A 171 8.89 -5.45 -2.68
N TYR A 172 8.17 -6.49 -3.10
CA TYR A 172 6.70 -6.44 -3.07
C TYR A 172 6.15 -6.38 -1.65
N LEU A 173 6.79 -7.06 -0.69
CA LEU A 173 6.36 -7.09 0.71
C LEU A 173 6.51 -5.73 1.41
N ILE A 174 7.47 -4.88 1.01
CA ILE A 174 7.66 -3.56 1.62
C ILE A 174 6.68 -2.50 1.07
N LEU A 175 6.09 -2.71 -0.11
CA LEU A 175 5.25 -1.70 -0.78
C LEU A 175 4.11 -1.18 0.10
N PRO A 176 3.32 -2.01 0.81
CA PRO A 176 2.25 -1.49 1.66
C PRO A 176 2.75 -0.54 2.75
N ILE A 177 3.89 -0.86 3.38
CA ILE A 177 4.44 -0.02 4.45
C ILE A 177 4.81 1.38 3.94
N ALA A 178 5.32 1.47 2.71
CA ALA A 178 5.68 2.73 2.09
C ALA A 178 4.49 3.55 1.57
N ARG A 179 3.31 2.92 1.38
CA ARG A 179 2.18 3.55 0.68
C ARG A 179 1.46 4.61 1.51
N ILE A 180 1.18 4.34 2.79
CA ILE A 180 0.47 5.31 3.66
C ILE A 180 1.21 6.64 3.78
N PRO A 181 2.53 6.68 4.10
CA PRO A 181 3.29 7.93 4.14
C PRO A 181 3.23 8.71 2.82
N ARG A 182 3.17 8.01 1.68
CA ARG A 182 3.08 8.65 0.37
C ARG A 182 1.76 9.40 0.18
N TYR A 183 0.63 8.84 0.59
CA TYR A 183 -0.66 9.56 0.54
C TYR A 183 -0.64 10.81 1.40
N ILE A 184 -0.06 10.73 2.61
CA ILE A 184 0.03 11.90 3.51
C ILE A 184 0.78 13.05 2.83
N LEU A 185 1.88 12.76 2.12
CA LEU A 185 2.63 13.78 1.38
C LEU A 185 1.82 14.36 0.22
N LEU A 186 1.19 13.49 -0.58
CA LEU A 186 0.38 13.90 -1.73
C LEU A 186 -0.81 14.77 -1.30
N PHE A 187 -1.51 14.41 -0.22
CA PHE A 187 -2.62 15.20 0.30
C PHE A 187 -2.16 16.53 0.92
N ARG A 188 -1.01 16.57 1.60
CA ARG A 188 -0.42 17.84 2.07
C ARG A 188 -0.05 18.76 0.92
N ASP A 189 0.44 18.22 -0.19
CA ASP A 189 0.72 19.01 -1.38
C ASP A 189 -0.58 19.47 -2.04
N LEU A 190 -1.59 18.60 -2.13
CA LEU A 190 -2.90 18.92 -2.68
C LEU A 190 -3.61 20.04 -1.90
N LEU A 191 -3.50 20.03 -0.57
CA LEU A 191 -4.07 21.03 0.34
C LEU A 191 -3.60 22.46 0.00
N LYS A 192 -2.34 22.62 -0.44
CA LYS A 192 -1.77 23.95 -0.78
C LYS A 192 -2.51 24.64 -1.91
N TYR A 193 -3.17 23.87 -2.78
CA TYR A 193 -3.78 24.34 -4.03
C TYR A 193 -5.30 24.08 -4.08
N ASN A 194 -5.99 23.95 -2.94
CA ASN A 194 -7.44 23.73 -2.89
C ASN A 194 -8.18 24.75 -2.00
N LYS A 195 -7.56 25.90 -1.71
CA LYS A 195 -8.09 26.92 -0.78
C LYS A 195 -9.42 27.54 -1.24
N GLU A 196 -9.75 27.38 -2.52
CA GLU A 196 -10.96 27.88 -3.15
C GLU A 196 -12.22 27.08 -2.74
N SER A 197 -12.07 25.89 -2.14
CA SER A 197 -13.17 25.05 -1.66
C SER A 197 -12.96 24.66 -0.20
N GLU A 198 -13.65 25.35 0.71
CA GLU A 198 -13.56 25.08 2.16
C GLU A 198 -14.00 23.64 2.51
N GLU A 199 -15.00 23.12 1.82
CA GLU A 199 -15.48 21.74 2.01
C GLU A 199 -14.39 20.72 1.62
N ASN A 200 -13.79 20.86 0.44
CA ASN A 200 -12.73 19.95 -0.01
C ASN A 200 -11.48 20.06 0.89
N VAL A 201 -11.14 21.26 1.35
CA VAL A 201 -10.05 21.47 2.34
C VAL A 201 -10.30 20.64 3.61
N LYS A 202 -11.51 20.67 4.17
CA LYS A 202 -11.86 19.88 5.36
C LYS A 202 -11.72 18.37 5.12
N ILE A 203 -12.13 17.88 3.96
CA ILE A 203 -11.97 16.47 3.57
C ILE A 203 -10.48 16.11 3.51
N ILE A 204 -9.66 16.93 2.84
CA ILE A 204 -8.21 16.70 2.73
C ILE A 204 -7.54 16.69 4.12
N GLU A 205 -7.87 17.65 4.99
CA GLU A 205 -7.34 17.71 6.35
C GLU A 205 -7.72 16.47 7.16
N LYS A 206 -8.98 16.03 7.07
CA LYS A 206 -9.47 14.81 7.72
C LYS A 206 -8.73 13.56 7.22
N LEU A 207 -8.48 13.45 5.91
CA LEU A 207 -7.70 12.35 5.34
C LEU A 207 -6.27 12.34 5.88
N ILE A 208 -5.59 13.50 5.88
CA ILE A 208 -4.23 13.64 6.42
C ILE A 208 -4.19 13.24 7.89
N GLN A 209 -5.14 13.73 8.69
CA GLN A 209 -5.23 13.42 10.12
C GLN A 209 -5.38 11.91 10.32
N ARG A 210 -6.37 11.28 9.67
CA ARG A 210 -6.68 9.86 9.87
C ARG A 210 -5.53 8.94 9.46
N LEU A 211 -4.88 9.21 8.34
CA LEU A 211 -3.72 8.43 7.87
C LEU A 211 -2.48 8.65 8.76
N SER A 212 -2.30 9.87 9.30
CA SER A 212 -1.20 10.17 10.21
C SER A 212 -1.38 9.50 11.58
N GLU A 213 -2.59 9.55 12.13
CA GLU A 213 -2.96 8.84 13.36
C GLU A 213 -2.70 7.34 13.19
N GLN A 214 -3.14 6.77 12.07
CA GLN A 214 -2.91 5.36 11.80
C GLN A 214 -1.42 5.00 11.73
N THR A 215 -0.60 5.83 11.07
CA THR A 215 0.86 5.62 11.02
C THR A 215 1.47 5.64 12.43
N ARG A 216 1.03 6.58 13.27
CA ARG A 216 1.46 6.66 14.67
C ARG A 216 1.04 5.41 15.46
N ASP A 217 -0.22 5.01 15.36
CA ASP A 217 -0.76 3.86 16.08
C ASP A 217 -0.06 2.55 15.70
N ILE A 218 0.29 2.39 14.41
CA ILE A 218 1.08 1.26 13.93
C ILE A 218 2.48 1.28 14.54
N ASN A 219 3.15 2.44 14.53
CA ASN A 219 4.49 2.57 15.10
C ASN A 219 4.52 2.29 16.60
N GLU A 220 3.54 2.81 17.35
CA GLU A 220 3.40 2.55 18.80
C GLU A 220 3.14 1.07 19.07
N ALA A 221 2.25 0.43 18.31
CA ALA A 221 1.97 -1.00 18.45
C ALA A 221 3.18 -1.86 18.08
N GLN A 222 3.96 -1.48 17.07
CA GLN A 222 5.20 -2.17 16.70
C GLN A 222 6.25 -2.08 17.83
N GLN A 223 6.42 -0.89 18.42
CA GLN A 223 7.32 -0.70 19.56
C GLN A 223 6.90 -1.54 20.78
N ALA A 224 5.60 -1.56 21.10
CA ALA A 224 5.08 -2.38 22.19
C ALA A 224 5.32 -3.88 21.95
N LYS A 225 5.10 -4.37 20.72
CA LYS A 225 5.40 -5.75 20.33
C LYS A 225 6.88 -6.08 20.52
N SER A 226 7.79 -5.24 20.03
CA SER A 226 9.24 -5.47 20.20
C SER A 226 9.68 -5.46 21.67
N GLN A 227 9.08 -4.59 22.51
CA GLN A 227 9.35 -4.57 23.95
C GLN A 227 8.91 -5.88 24.62
N GLN A 228 7.72 -6.37 24.28
CA GLN A 228 7.21 -7.63 24.79
C GLN A 228 8.09 -8.82 24.38
N GLU A 229 8.48 -8.92 23.10
CA GLU A 229 9.39 -9.97 22.62
C GLU A 229 10.75 -9.92 23.35
N ASN A 230 11.27 -8.73 23.64
CA ASN A 230 12.51 -8.58 24.40
C ASN A 230 12.38 -9.07 25.85
N LEU A 231 11.23 -8.82 26.50
CA LEU A 231 10.96 -9.30 27.86
C LEU A 231 10.81 -10.83 27.90
N GLU A 232 10.13 -11.42 26.91
CA GLU A 232 9.94 -12.87 26.80
C GLU A 232 11.27 -13.60 26.50
N ASN A 233 12.17 -12.98 25.75
CA ASN A 233 13.50 -13.51 25.43
C ASN A 233 14.54 -13.29 26.54
N GLN A 234 14.21 -12.56 27.61
CA GLN A 234 15.11 -12.49 28.78
C GLN A 234 15.07 -13.84 29.52
N PRO A 235 16.24 -14.41 29.90
CA PRO A 235 16.25 -15.58 30.76
C PRO A 235 15.50 -15.23 32.06
N THR A 236 14.37 -15.91 32.29
CA THR A 236 13.53 -15.71 33.47
C THR A 236 14.40 -15.74 34.73
N ILE A 237 13.99 -15.00 35.77
CA ILE A 237 14.62 -15.07 37.09
C ILE A 237 14.72 -16.52 37.54
N LEU A 238 13.73 -17.37 37.20
CA LEU A 238 13.74 -18.81 37.45
C LEU A 238 14.89 -19.54 36.73
N ASN A 239 15.18 -19.22 35.46
CA ASN A 239 16.31 -19.78 34.71
C ASN A 239 17.66 -19.31 35.25
N ARG A 240 17.77 -18.05 35.67
CA ARG A 240 18.96 -17.52 36.35
C ARG A 240 19.17 -18.16 37.73
N VAL A 241 18.11 -18.35 38.50
CA VAL A 241 18.15 -19.00 39.81
C VAL A 241 18.48 -20.50 39.68
N LYS A 242 17.93 -21.22 38.70
CA LYS A 242 18.32 -22.63 38.43
C LYS A 242 19.79 -22.78 38.06
N HIS A 243 20.33 -21.85 37.26
CA HIS A 243 21.76 -21.82 36.92
C HIS A 243 22.64 -21.46 38.12
N CYS A 244 22.20 -20.56 39.00
CA CYS A 244 22.93 -20.22 40.23
C CYS A 244 22.83 -21.30 41.33
N LEU A 245 21.76 -22.09 41.37
CA LEU A 245 21.52 -23.15 42.37
C LEU A 245 22.04 -24.53 41.93
N GLY A 246 22.68 -24.66 40.77
CA GLY A 246 23.33 -25.90 40.35
C GLY A 246 22.41 -27.09 40.08
N PHE A 247 21.11 -26.86 39.82
CA PHE A 247 20.20 -27.94 39.41
C PHE A 247 20.44 -28.29 37.94
N ASN A 248 21.42 -29.16 37.69
CA ASN A 248 21.48 -29.92 36.43
C ASN A 248 20.47 -31.06 36.53
N ASN A 249 19.51 -31.12 35.60
CA ASN A 249 18.64 -32.28 35.45
C ASN A 249 19.48 -33.48 35.02
N ASN A 250 19.42 -34.57 35.80
CA ASN A 250 19.88 -35.90 35.41
C ASN A 250 19.15 -36.41 34.17
#